data_AF-A0AAN8ID69-F1
#
_entry.id   AF-A0AAN8ID69-F1
#
_cell.length_a   1.000
_cell.length_b   1.000
_cell.length_c   1.000
_cell.angle_alpha   90.00
_cell.angle_beta   90.00
_cell.angle_gamma   90.00
#
_symmetry.space_group_name_H-M   'P 1'
#
loop_
_entity.id
_entity.type
_entity.pdbx_description
1 polymer ?
#
loop_
_entity_poly.entity_id
_entity_poly.type
_entity_poly.pdbx_seq_one_letter_code
_entity_poly.pdbx_strand_id
1 'polypeptide(L)'
;MKVRVKPKYQAGAAVNYISRREALKKLQLSLKDFRRLCILKGIYPHEPAHKKKVNKGSTENRVWYYRKDINFLAHEPIINKFRDYKVFLRKLNHYKAKKDESKVKKLHDNKPEYELDRLVKERYPTFGSAVRDLDDALCLCFAFATLPHTRILKEGLIDSCRRLTAEFMHYIIEAHALKNTFISIKGIYYQAEICGEKVTWIVPHERGLPHVTDVDFTVMVGSHSF
;
A
#
# COMPACT_ATOMS: atom_id res chain seq x y z
N MET A 1 -30.61 31.49 -31.67
CA MET A 1 -30.19 30.70 -30.47
C MET A 1 -28.78 31.12 -30.06
N LYS A 2 -28.58 31.69 -28.86
CA LYS A 2 -27.23 32.01 -28.36
C LYS A 2 -26.52 30.70 -27.99
N VAL A 3 -25.47 30.33 -28.73
CA VAL A 3 -24.60 29.20 -28.40
C VAL A 3 -23.92 29.51 -27.06
N ARG A 4 -24.32 28.81 -25.99
CA ARG A 4 -23.62 28.90 -24.69
C ARG A 4 -22.21 28.33 -24.86
N VAL A 5 -21.22 29.20 -25.02
CA VAL A 5 -19.81 28.84 -25.06
C VAL A 5 -19.46 28.17 -23.72
N LYS A 6 -19.10 26.88 -23.76
CA LYS A 6 -18.66 26.16 -22.56
C LYS A 6 -17.40 26.83 -22.00
N PRO A 7 -17.31 27.08 -20.68
CA PRO A 7 -16.12 27.70 -20.11
C PRO A 7 -14.87 26.84 -20.35
N LYS A 8 -13.74 27.50 -20.63
CA LYS A 8 -12.46 26.81 -20.83
C LYS A 8 -12.14 25.93 -19.61
N TYR A 9 -11.64 24.73 -19.87
CA TYR A 9 -11.25 23.72 -18.86
C TYR A 9 -12.40 23.08 -18.04
N GLN A 10 -13.66 23.28 -18.42
CA GLN A 10 -14.81 22.61 -17.79
C GLN A 10 -15.31 21.37 -18.57
N ALA A 11 -14.61 20.96 -19.63
CA ALA A 11 -14.95 19.77 -20.41
C ALA A 11 -13.70 19.01 -20.88
N GLY A 12 -13.85 17.71 -21.14
CA GLY A 12 -12.80 16.83 -21.65
C GLY A 12 -11.77 16.41 -20.61
N ALA A 13 -10.54 16.13 -21.06
CA ALA A 13 -9.46 15.61 -20.22
C ALA A 13 -9.19 16.44 -18.96
N ALA A 14 -9.41 17.76 -18.98
CA ALA A 14 -9.21 18.63 -17.82
C ALA A 14 -10.17 18.31 -16.63
N VAL A 15 -11.32 17.68 -16.89
CA VAL A 15 -12.28 17.28 -15.84
C VAL A 15 -11.96 15.90 -15.29
N ASN A 16 -11.37 15.03 -16.11
CA ASN A 16 -11.13 13.63 -15.76
C ASN A 16 -9.98 13.45 -14.76
N TYR A 17 -9.06 14.40 -14.71
CA TYR A 17 -7.92 14.36 -13.79
C TYR A 17 -8.09 15.34 -12.62
N ILE A 18 -7.42 15.03 -11.52
CA ILE A 18 -7.29 15.87 -10.34
C ILE A 18 -5.84 15.80 -9.86
N SER A 19 -5.27 16.95 -9.48
CA SER A 19 -3.89 16.97 -8.98
C SER A 19 -3.81 16.38 -7.58
N ARG A 20 -2.64 15.84 -7.18
CA ARG A 20 -2.45 15.32 -5.82
C ARG A 20 -2.83 16.33 -4.72
N ARG A 21 -2.49 17.61 -4.90
CA ARG A 21 -2.81 18.67 -3.93
C ARG A 21 -4.32 18.88 -3.80
N GLU A 22 -5.05 18.87 -4.90
CA GLU A 22 -6.51 18.98 -4.90
C GLU A 22 -7.18 17.74 -4.32
N ALA A 23 -6.66 16.54 -4.62
CA ALA A 23 -7.15 15.27 -4.05
C ALA A 23 -7.01 15.25 -2.51
N LEU A 24 -5.85 15.68 -1.99
CA LEU A 24 -5.62 15.83 -0.55
C LEU A 24 -6.62 16.79 0.10
N LYS A 25 -6.84 17.96 -0.53
CA LYS A 25 -7.80 18.95 -0.04
C LYS A 25 -9.24 18.42 -0.05
N LYS A 26 -9.60 17.64 -1.08
CA LYS A 26 -10.93 17.04 -1.23
C LYS A 26 -11.21 15.95 -0.19
N LEU A 27 -10.25 15.05 0.03
CA LEU A 27 -10.40 13.94 0.98
C LEU A 27 -10.17 14.37 2.45
N GLN A 28 -9.58 15.55 2.66
CA GLN A 28 -9.19 16.07 3.97
C GLN A 28 -8.23 15.14 4.72
N LEU A 29 -7.29 14.53 3.98
CA LEU A 29 -6.29 13.60 4.51
C LEU A 29 -4.90 14.22 4.52
N SER A 30 -4.04 13.73 5.42
CA SER A 30 -2.61 14.03 5.36
C SER A 30 -1.98 13.32 4.15
N LEU A 31 -0.80 13.77 3.73
CA LEU A 31 -0.07 13.11 2.65
C LEU A 31 0.22 11.63 2.95
N LYS A 32 0.58 11.32 4.21
CA LYS A 32 0.91 9.96 4.64
C LYS A 32 -0.32 9.06 4.57
N ASP A 33 -1.46 9.52 5.10
CA ASP A 33 -2.70 8.75 5.09
C ASP A 33 -3.25 8.57 3.67
N PHE A 34 -3.12 9.60 2.83
CA PHE A 34 -3.49 9.51 1.43
C PHE A 34 -2.66 8.47 0.67
N ARG A 35 -1.33 8.47 0.85
CA ARG A 35 -0.45 7.44 0.24
C ARG A 35 -0.83 6.04 0.72
N ARG A 36 -1.07 5.87 2.03
CA ARG A 36 -1.52 4.60 2.61
C ARG A 36 -2.84 4.14 2.00
N LEU A 37 -3.82 5.03 1.89
CA LEU A 37 -5.11 4.74 1.27
C LEU A 37 -4.97 4.33 -0.20
N CYS A 38 -4.12 5.03 -0.95
CA CYS A 38 -3.82 4.71 -2.34
C CYS A 38 -3.20 3.31 -2.49
N ILE A 39 -2.29 2.91 -1.60
CA ILE A 39 -1.71 1.55 -1.60
C ILE A 39 -2.79 0.51 -1.33
N LEU A 40 -3.57 0.70 -0.26
CA LEU A 40 -4.63 -0.21 0.15
C LEU A 40 -5.70 -0.43 -0.94
N LYS A 41 -6.05 0.62 -1.68
CA LYS A 41 -7.05 0.53 -2.76
C LYS A 41 -6.45 0.34 -4.15
N GLY A 42 -5.14 0.38 -4.30
CA GLY A 42 -4.46 0.18 -5.59
C GLY A 42 -4.67 1.33 -6.55
N ILE A 43 -4.79 2.55 -6.04
CA ILE A 43 -4.95 3.75 -6.86
C ILE A 43 -3.58 4.38 -7.04
N TYR A 44 -3.13 4.40 -8.30
CA TYR A 44 -1.82 4.90 -8.69
C TYR A 44 -1.96 6.20 -9.48
N PRO A 45 -0.89 7.03 -9.51
CA PRO A 45 -0.90 8.23 -10.32
C PRO A 45 -0.88 7.91 -11.82
N HIS A 46 -1.53 8.76 -12.61
CA HIS A 46 -1.60 8.64 -14.06
C HIS A 46 -0.99 9.85 -14.76
N GLU A 47 -0.43 9.62 -15.93
CA GLU A 47 0.11 10.69 -16.77
C GLU A 47 -0.91 11.12 -17.84
N PRO A 48 -1.42 12.36 -17.81
CA PRO A 48 -2.38 12.81 -18.81
C PRO A 48 -1.74 13.00 -20.18
N ALA A 49 -2.36 12.45 -21.23
CA ALA A 49 -1.90 12.60 -22.62
C ALA A 49 -1.72 14.06 -23.07
N HIS A 50 -2.49 15.00 -22.50
CA HIS A 50 -2.40 16.43 -22.80
C HIS A 50 -2.15 17.26 -21.54
N LYS A 51 -0.91 17.21 -21.01
CA LYS A 51 -0.48 17.91 -19.77
C LYS A 51 -0.87 19.39 -19.73
N LYS A 52 -0.63 20.15 -20.80
CA LYS A 52 -0.95 21.59 -20.88
C LYS A 52 -2.45 21.87 -20.73
N LYS A 53 -3.32 21.01 -21.29
CA LYS A 53 -4.79 21.17 -21.19
C LYS A 53 -5.28 20.88 -19.77
N VAL A 54 -4.71 19.86 -19.13
CA VAL A 54 -5.07 19.47 -17.76
C VAL A 54 -4.54 20.47 -16.73
N ASN A 55 -3.33 20.98 -16.94
CA ASN A 55 -2.69 21.93 -16.04
C ASN A 55 -3.05 23.41 -16.35
N LYS A 56 -4.18 23.64 -17.03
CA LYS A 56 -4.70 24.98 -17.37
C LYS A 56 -3.65 25.92 -18.00
N GLY A 57 -2.77 25.37 -18.83
CA GLY A 57 -1.69 26.10 -19.51
C GLY A 57 -0.31 26.04 -18.84
N SER A 58 -0.19 25.55 -17.61
CA SER A 58 1.10 25.41 -16.92
C SER A 58 1.89 24.17 -17.39
N THR A 59 3.21 24.30 -17.45
CA THR A 59 4.17 23.24 -17.78
C THR A 59 4.74 22.54 -16.55
N GLU A 60 4.34 22.93 -15.34
CA GLU A 60 4.81 22.30 -14.10
C GLU A 60 4.52 20.79 -14.09
N ASN A 61 5.51 20.02 -13.65
CA ASN A 61 5.34 18.59 -13.47
C ASN A 61 4.51 18.34 -12.19
N ARG A 62 3.32 17.78 -12.36
CA ARG A 62 2.39 17.48 -11.28
C ARG A 62 1.95 16.03 -11.35
N VAL A 63 1.74 15.43 -10.18
CA VAL A 63 1.19 14.10 -10.05
C VAL A 63 -0.34 14.19 -10.19
N TRP A 64 -0.89 13.45 -11.13
CA TRP A 64 -2.33 13.42 -11.44
C TRP A 64 -2.94 12.09 -11.06
N TYR A 65 -4.21 12.12 -10.66
CA TYR A 65 -5.05 10.96 -10.42
C TYR A 65 -6.34 11.12 -11.22
N TYR A 66 -7.03 10.02 -11.51
CA TYR A 66 -8.38 10.13 -12.06
C TYR A 66 -9.35 10.64 -11.00
N ARG A 67 -10.22 11.56 -11.42
CA ARG A 67 -11.26 12.11 -10.55
C ARG A 67 -12.25 11.04 -10.09
N LYS A 68 -12.52 10.04 -10.94
CA LYS A 68 -13.39 8.90 -10.61
C LYS A 68 -12.84 8.13 -9.41
N ASP A 69 -11.54 7.81 -9.42
CA ASP A 69 -10.88 7.06 -8.36
C ASP A 69 -10.85 7.85 -7.05
N ILE A 70 -10.57 9.16 -7.10
CA ILE A 70 -10.62 10.01 -5.91
C ILE A 70 -12.06 10.14 -5.36
N ASN A 71 -13.07 10.15 -6.22
CA ASN A 71 -14.47 10.13 -5.77
C ASN A 71 -14.82 8.79 -5.12
N PHE A 72 -14.35 7.68 -5.70
CA PHE A 72 -14.51 6.34 -5.12
C PHE A 72 -13.88 6.28 -3.72
N LEU A 73 -12.64 6.78 -3.57
CA LEU A 73 -11.98 6.88 -2.27
C LEU A 73 -12.77 7.70 -1.26
N ALA A 74 -13.47 8.77 -1.68
CA ALA A 74 -14.22 9.61 -0.76
C ALA A 74 -15.34 8.87 -0.02
N HIS A 75 -15.81 7.75 -0.56
CA HIS A 75 -16.86 6.91 0.03
C HIS A 75 -16.30 5.72 0.83
N GLU A 76 -14.98 5.56 0.90
CA GLU A 76 -14.35 4.42 1.56
C GLU A 76 -14.41 4.54 3.10
N PRO A 77 -14.89 3.50 3.83
CA PRO A 77 -15.03 3.54 5.28
C PRO A 77 -13.69 3.66 6.02
N ILE A 78 -12.58 3.25 5.40
CA ILE A 78 -11.22 3.35 5.99
C ILE A 78 -10.83 4.79 6.25
N ILE A 79 -11.34 5.75 5.46
CA ILE A 79 -11.10 7.17 5.71
C ILE A 79 -11.56 7.58 7.10
N ASN A 80 -12.71 7.06 7.55
CA ASN A 80 -13.23 7.37 8.88
C ASN A 80 -12.32 6.80 9.96
N LYS A 81 -11.78 5.58 9.77
CA LYS A 81 -10.81 4.98 10.71
C LYS A 81 -9.52 5.80 10.82
N PHE A 82 -9.02 6.37 9.71
CA PHE A 82 -7.87 7.29 9.77
C PHE A 82 -8.18 8.56 10.55
N ARG A 83 -9.40 9.09 10.42
CA ARG A 83 -9.87 10.26 11.18
C ARG A 83 -9.99 9.93 12.67
N ASP A 84 -10.55 8.78 13.01
CA ASP A 84 -10.67 8.29 14.39
C ASP A 84 -9.29 8.10 15.03
N TYR A 85 -8.34 7.53 14.28
CA TYR A 85 -6.95 7.39 14.74
C TYR A 85 -6.30 8.75 15.00
N LYS A 86 -6.58 9.77 14.17
CA LYS A 86 -6.09 11.13 14.39
C LYS A 86 -6.72 11.79 15.63
N VAL A 87 -8.00 11.50 15.92
CA VAL A 87 -8.65 11.94 17.17
C VAL A 87 -8.01 11.24 18.37
N PHE A 88 -7.78 9.92 18.27
CA PHE A 88 -7.08 9.13 19.27
C PHE A 88 -5.70 9.72 19.59
N LEU A 89 -4.88 10.02 18.59
CA LEU A 89 -3.55 10.62 18.79
C LEU A 89 -3.63 11.99 19.49
N ARG A 90 -4.62 12.82 19.14
CA ARG A 90 -4.83 14.11 19.81
C ARG A 90 -5.18 13.94 21.29
N LYS A 91 -6.10 13.02 21.61
CA LYS A 91 -6.47 12.68 23.00
C LYS A 91 -5.27 12.10 23.76
N LEU A 92 -4.51 11.22 23.13
CA LEU A 92 -3.31 10.61 23.72
C LEU A 92 -2.29 11.68 24.11
N ASN A 93 -1.97 12.60 23.19
CA ASN A 93 -1.02 13.68 23.45
C ASN A 93 -1.54 14.63 24.56
N HIS A 94 -2.84 14.92 24.58
CA HIS A 94 -3.45 15.73 25.64
C HIS A 94 -3.31 15.10 27.03
N TYR A 95 -3.63 13.81 27.18
CA TYR A 95 -3.52 13.11 28.47
C TYR A 95 -2.08 12.84 28.87
N LYS A 96 -1.19 12.56 27.90
CA LYS A 96 0.25 12.46 28.15
C LYS A 96 0.84 13.77 28.66
N ALA A 97 0.47 14.91 28.07
CA ALA A 97 0.90 16.22 28.55
C ALA A 97 0.41 16.53 29.97
N LYS A 98 -0.78 16.02 30.34
CA LYS A 98 -1.33 16.10 31.69
C LYS A 98 -0.80 15.05 32.67
N LYS A 99 0.07 14.13 32.22
CA LYS A 99 0.60 13.00 33.01
C LYS A 99 -0.49 12.11 33.64
N ASP A 100 -1.66 11.98 32.99
CA ASP A 100 -2.76 11.13 33.46
C ASP A 100 -2.61 9.71 32.89
N GLU A 101 -1.81 8.87 33.57
CA GLU A 101 -1.45 7.52 33.11
C GLU A 101 -2.65 6.58 33.02
N SER A 102 -3.62 6.73 33.92
CA SER A 102 -4.83 5.89 33.95
C SER A 102 -5.67 6.08 32.69
N LYS A 103 -5.86 7.33 32.25
CA LYS A 103 -6.59 7.61 31.00
C LYS A 103 -5.78 7.21 29.78
N VAL A 104 -4.46 7.38 29.80
CA VAL A 104 -3.57 6.93 28.71
C VAL A 104 -3.71 5.42 28.51
N LYS A 105 -3.68 4.62 29.58
CA LYS A 105 -3.86 3.16 29.51
C LYS A 105 -5.21 2.78 28.92
N LYS A 106 -6.31 3.34 29.44
CA LYS A 106 -7.66 3.12 28.89
C LYS A 106 -7.79 3.50 27.42
N LEU A 107 -7.07 4.54 26.99
CA LEU A 107 -7.08 4.97 25.60
C LEU A 107 -6.33 3.96 24.72
N HIS A 108 -5.19 3.45 25.19
CA HIS A 108 -4.43 2.40 24.51
C HIS A 108 -5.25 1.12 24.32
N ASP A 109 -6.05 0.73 25.33
CA ASP A 109 -6.94 -0.44 25.25
C ASP A 109 -8.04 -0.25 24.18
N ASN A 110 -8.49 0.99 23.98
CA ASN A 110 -9.51 1.36 22.98
C ASN A 110 -8.91 1.91 21.68
N LYS A 111 -7.70 1.48 21.33
CA LYS A 111 -7.02 1.95 20.13
C LYS A 111 -7.86 1.59 18.89
N PRO A 112 -8.20 2.57 18.02
CA PRO A 112 -8.95 2.28 16.81
C PRO A 112 -8.05 1.53 15.83
N GLU A 113 -8.45 0.29 15.53
CA GLU A 113 -7.85 -0.55 14.51
C GLU A 113 -8.81 -0.66 13.32
N TYR A 114 -8.25 -0.96 12.17
CA TYR A 114 -9.00 -1.20 10.95
C TYR A 114 -8.54 -2.52 10.37
N GLU A 115 -9.49 -3.33 9.95
CA GLU A 115 -9.26 -4.64 9.37
C GLU A 115 -9.05 -4.51 7.86
N LEU A 116 -8.14 -5.34 7.34
CA LEU A 116 -7.80 -5.37 5.91
C LEU A 116 -8.54 -6.49 5.17
N ASP A 117 -9.11 -7.45 5.88
CA ASP A 117 -9.78 -8.64 5.34
C ASP A 117 -10.83 -8.30 4.29
N ARG A 118 -11.64 -7.27 4.56
CA ARG A 118 -12.65 -6.80 3.62
C ARG A 118 -12.02 -6.27 2.33
N LEU A 119 -10.90 -5.57 2.42
CA LEU A 119 -10.20 -5.04 1.25
C LEU A 119 -9.58 -6.14 0.42
N VAL A 120 -8.98 -7.13 1.08
CA VAL A 120 -8.39 -8.29 0.40
C VAL A 120 -9.48 -9.04 -0.36
N LYS A 121 -10.65 -9.28 0.25
CA LYS A 121 -11.79 -9.93 -0.42
C LYS A 121 -12.42 -9.09 -1.54
N GLU A 122 -12.46 -7.77 -1.39
CA GLU A 122 -12.92 -6.86 -2.45
C GLU A 122 -11.96 -6.85 -3.65
N ARG A 123 -10.64 -6.90 -3.40
CA ARG A 123 -9.62 -6.94 -4.46
C ARG A 123 -9.51 -8.30 -5.14
N TYR A 124 -9.61 -9.38 -4.37
CA TYR A 124 -9.48 -10.75 -4.84
C TYR A 124 -10.77 -11.54 -4.54
N PRO A 125 -11.80 -11.43 -5.41
CA PRO A 125 -13.08 -12.11 -5.20
C PRO A 125 -12.98 -13.63 -5.22
N THR A 126 -11.95 -14.18 -5.87
CA THR A 126 -11.73 -15.62 -5.99
C THR A 126 -10.34 -16.00 -5.50
N PHE A 127 -10.19 -17.23 -5.00
CA PHE A 127 -8.90 -17.74 -4.56
C PHE A 127 -7.86 -17.72 -5.70
N GLY A 128 -8.24 -18.13 -6.91
CA GLY A 128 -7.36 -18.06 -8.08
C GLY A 128 -6.86 -16.65 -8.39
N SER A 129 -7.70 -15.61 -8.23
CA SER A 129 -7.26 -14.22 -8.40
C SER A 129 -6.22 -13.79 -7.37
N ALA A 130 -6.33 -14.28 -6.12
CA ALA A 130 -5.34 -14.01 -5.09
C ALA A 130 -4.01 -14.74 -5.35
N VAL A 131 -4.07 -15.99 -5.83
CA VAL A 131 -2.88 -16.79 -6.14
C VAL A 131 -2.07 -16.18 -7.28
N ARG A 132 -2.71 -15.61 -8.31
CA ARG A 132 -2.01 -14.96 -9.43
C ARG A 132 -1.17 -13.76 -9.01
N ASP A 133 -1.63 -12.99 -8.02
CA ASP A 133 -0.93 -11.81 -7.52
C ASP A 133 -0.04 -12.13 -6.29
N LEU A 134 0.09 -13.42 -5.95
CA LEU A 134 0.87 -13.88 -4.79
C LEU A 134 2.39 -13.69 -4.98
N ASP A 135 2.87 -13.71 -6.23
CA ASP A 135 4.30 -13.59 -6.61
C ASP A 135 4.96 -12.36 -5.99
N ASP A 136 4.33 -11.19 -6.13
CA ASP A 136 4.86 -9.92 -5.62
C ASP A 136 4.90 -9.90 -4.09
N ALA A 137 3.86 -10.44 -3.44
CA ALA A 137 3.78 -10.52 -1.99
C ALA A 137 4.87 -11.45 -1.42
N LEU A 138 5.11 -12.60 -2.06
CA LEU A 138 6.13 -13.55 -1.67
C LEU A 138 7.53 -12.95 -1.81
N CYS A 139 7.84 -12.35 -2.96
CA CYS A 139 9.13 -11.70 -3.18
C CYS A 139 9.44 -10.66 -2.09
N LEU A 140 8.44 -9.88 -1.70
CA LEU A 140 8.57 -8.89 -0.65
C LEU A 140 8.79 -9.54 0.73
N CYS A 141 8.05 -10.60 1.06
CA CYS A 141 8.23 -11.34 2.32
C CYS A 141 9.62 -11.96 2.45
N PHE A 142 10.12 -12.61 1.40
CA PHE A 142 11.47 -13.18 1.36
C PHE A 142 12.55 -12.10 1.44
N ALA A 143 12.34 -10.93 0.83
CA ALA A 143 13.24 -9.80 0.99
C ALA A 143 13.25 -9.29 2.45
N PHE A 144 12.09 -9.12 3.08
CA PHE A 144 12.02 -8.66 4.48
C PHE A 144 12.59 -9.68 5.48
N ALA A 145 12.47 -10.98 5.20
CA ALA A 145 13.00 -12.03 6.07
C ALA A 145 14.55 -12.01 6.16
N THR A 146 15.22 -11.53 5.12
CA THR A 146 16.69 -11.44 5.03
C THR A 146 17.24 -10.11 5.56
N LEU A 147 16.39 -9.10 5.79
CA LEU A 147 16.83 -7.81 6.32
C LEU A 147 17.17 -7.88 7.82
N PRO A 148 18.21 -7.15 8.28
CA PRO A 148 18.50 -7.02 9.70
C PRO A 148 17.42 -6.19 10.41
N HIS A 149 17.24 -6.44 11.70
CA HIS A 149 16.38 -5.60 12.54
C HIS A 149 16.93 -4.16 12.56
N THR A 150 16.12 -3.21 12.09
CA THR A 150 16.47 -1.78 12.08
C THR A 150 15.41 -1.00 12.85
N ARG A 151 15.75 0.21 13.33
CA ARG A 151 14.83 1.05 14.12
C ARG A 151 13.52 1.41 13.40
N ILE A 152 13.47 1.29 12.07
CA ILE A 152 12.30 1.60 11.24
C ILE A 152 11.36 0.40 11.12
N LEU A 153 11.92 -0.81 11.14
CA LEU A 153 11.16 -2.06 11.05
C LEU A 153 10.82 -2.52 12.47
N LYS A 154 9.53 -2.64 12.76
CA LYS A 154 9.09 -3.21 14.04
C LYS A 154 9.58 -4.66 14.13
N GLU A 155 10.08 -5.05 15.30
CA GLU A 155 10.65 -6.38 15.53
C GLU A 155 9.70 -7.51 15.08
N GLY A 156 8.41 -7.43 15.45
CA GLY A 156 7.42 -8.45 15.07
C GLY A 156 7.13 -8.56 13.56
N LEU A 157 7.51 -7.58 12.74
CA LEU A 157 7.29 -7.63 11.29
C LEU A 157 8.21 -8.66 10.63
N ILE A 158 9.50 -8.60 10.94
CA ILE A 158 10.52 -9.47 10.36
C ILE A 158 10.27 -10.91 10.80
N ASP A 159 9.92 -11.12 12.06
CA ASP A 159 9.60 -12.45 12.59
C ASP A 159 8.34 -13.04 11.93
N SER A 160 7.33 -12.20 11.67
CA SER A 160 6.16 -12.63 10.91
C SER A 160 6.52 -13.02 9.49
N CYS A 161 7.36 -12.24 8.79
CA CYS A 161 7.84 -12.60 7.46
C CYS A 161 8.59 -13.94 7.48
N ARG A 162 9.52 -14.13 8.41
CA ARG A 162 10.29 -15.38 8.55
C ARG A 162 9.36 -16.58 8.75
N ARG A 163 8.39 -16.45 9.66
CA ARG A 163 7.39 -17.50 9.91
C ARG A 163 6.56 -17.81 8.66
N LEU A 164 6.00 -16.78 8.01
CA LEU A 164 5.18 -16.96 6.81
C LEU A 164 5.97 -17.56 5.64
N THR A 165 7.21 -17.13 5.43
CA THR A 165 8.07 -17.70 4.38
C THR A 165 8.42 -19.16 4.66
N ALA A 166 8.66 -19.54 5.92
CA ALA A 166 8.91 -20.92 6.28
C ALA A 166 7.66 -21.79 6.10
N GLU A 167 6.51 -21.34 6.59
CA GLU A 167 5.21 -22.01 6.40
C GLU A 167 4.90 -22.23 4.91
N PHE A 168 5.14 -21.22 4.07
CA PHE A 168 4.94 -21.33 2.62
C PHE A 168 5.89 -22.33 1.96
N MET A 169 7.17 -22.34 2.33
CA MET A 169 8.13 -23.33 1.82
C MET A 169 7.76 -24.75 2.26
N HIS A 170 7.31 -24.94 3.50
CA HIS A 170 6.82 -26.23 3.97
C HIS A 170 5.60 -26.70 3.18
N TYR A 171 4.64 -25.81 2.93
CA TYR A 171 3.48 -26.13 2.09
C TYR A 171 3.89 -26.63 0.69
N ILE A 172 4.86 -25.97 0.04
CA ILE A 172 5.33 -26.37 -1.30
C ILE A 172 6.01 -27.74 -1.28
N ILE A 173 6.78 -28.04 -0.23
CA ILE A 173 7.46 -29.32 -0.05
C ILE A 173 6.42 -30.44 0.11
N GLU A 174 5.48 -30.29 1.04
CA GLU A 174 4.42 -31.28 1.30
C GLU A 174 3.48 -31.47 0.10
N ALA A 175 3.16 -30.39 -0.62
CA ALA A 175 2.31 -30.46 -1.81
C ALA A 175 3.03 -30.99 -3.06
N HIS A 176 4.35 -31.18 -3.01
CA HIS A 176 5.19 -31.51 -4.18
C HIS A 176 4.92 -30.59 -5.38
N ALA A 177 4.68 -29.30 -5.12
CA ALA A 177 4.17 -28.35 -6.10
C ALA A 177 5.27 -27.68 -6.95
N LEU A 178 6.54 -27.85 -6.57
CA LEU A 178 7.68 -27.21 -7.23
C LEU A 178 7.89 -27.77 -8.65
N LYS A 179 8.04 -26.88 -9.64
CA LYS A 179 8.21 -27.24 -11.05
C LYS A 179 9.59 -26.90 -11.56
N ASN A 180 9.99 -25.64 -11.43
CA ASN A 180 11.22 -25.12 -12.01
C ASN A 180 12.01 -24.32 -10.97
N THR A 181 13.34 -24.36 -11.10
CA THR A 181 14.26 -23.61 -10.25
C THR A 181 15.38 -23.02 -11.09
N PHE A 182 15.74 -21.78 -10.82
CA PHE A 182 16.81 -21.08 -11.53
C PHE A 182 17.68 -20.27 -10.58
N ILE A 183 18.99 -20.51 -10.59
CA ILE A 183 19.94 -19.78 -9.75
C ILE A 183 20.48 -18.58 -10.54
N SER A 184 20.40 -17.39 -9.95
CA SER A 184 20.92 -16.15 -10.51
C SER A 184 21.91 -15.49 -9.56
N ILE A 185 22.54 -14.40 -10.01
CA ILE A 185 23.36 -13.53 -9.16
C ILE A 185 22.52 -12.87 -8.05
N LYS A 186 21.24 -12.59 -8.30
CA LYS A 186 20.33 -11.91 -7.35
C LYS A 186 19.82 -12.82 -6.24
N GLY A 187 19.74 -14.12 -6.50
CA GLY A 187 19.07 -15.09 -5.65
C GLY A 187 18.63 -16.31 -6.44
N ILE A 188 17.82 -17.15 -5.78
CA ILE A 188 17.26 -18.37 -6.35
C ILE A 188 15.81 -18.11 -6.70
N TYR A 189 15.46 -18.28 -7.97
CA TYR A 189 14.09 -18.25 -8.45
C TYR A 189 13.46 -19.63 -8.33
N TYR A 190 12.28 -19.69 -7.72
CA TYR A 190 11.46 -20.88 -7.62
C TYR A 190 10.15 -20.65 -8.36
N GLN A 191 9.65 -21.70 -9.01
CA GLN A 191 8.33 -21.71 -9.61
C GLN A 191 7.57 -22.94 -9.14
N ALA A 192 6.40 -22.73 -8.55
CA ALA A 192 5.48 -23.79 -8.13
C ALA A 192 4.12 -23.64 -8.81
N GLU A 193 3.41 -24.75 -8.95
CA GLU A 193 2.03 -24.79 -9.45
C GLU A 193 1.06 -24.93 -8.28
N ILE A 194 0.30 -23.88 -7.99
CA ILE A 194 -0.67 -23.83 -6.89
C ILE A 194 -2.06 -23.70 -7.50
N CYS A 195 -2.89 -24.73 -7.33
CA CYS A 195 -4.27 -24.75 -7.86
C CYS A 195 -4.37 -24.43 -9.37
N GLY A 196 -3.41 -24.90 -10.17
CA GLY A 196 -3.36 -24.69 -11.63
C GLY A 196 -2.78 -23.33 -12.06
N GLU A 197 -2.42 -22.46 -11.11
CA GLU A 197 -1.73 -21.20 -11.37
C GLU A 197 -0.23 -21.35 -11.09
N LYS A 198 0.62 -20.78 -11.94
CA LYS A 198 2.07 -20.80 -11.74
C LYS A 198 2.49 -19.59 -10.93
N VAL A 199 3.08 -19.84 -9.77
CA VAL A 199 3.58 -18.82 -8.84
C VAL A 199 5.10 -18.82 -8.90
N THR A 200 5.71 -17.67 -9.17
CA THR A 200 7.17 -17.51 -9.28
C THR A 200 7.68 -16.47 -8.28
N TRP A 201 8.61 -16.87 -7.41
CA TRP A 201 9.20 -15.95 -6.43
C TRP A 201 10.72 -16.09 -6.38
N ILE A 202 11.38 -15.06 -5.85
CA ILE A 202 12.82 -15.04 -5.64
C ILE A 202 13.15 -15.10 -4.15
N VAL A 203 14.09 -15.97 -3.80
CA VAL A 203 14.73 -16.00 -2.49
C VAL A 203 16.13 -15.38 -2.63
N PRO A 204 16.39 -14.23 -1.98
CA PRO A 204 17.72 -13.61 -2.00
C PRO A 204 18.78 -14.55 -1.42
N HIS A 205 20.01 -14.46 -1.94
CA HIS A 205 21.14 -15.14 -1.30
C HIS A 205 21.37 -14.57 0.10
N GLU A 206 21.72 -15.43 1.06
CA GLU A 206 22.09 -15.04 2.43
C GLU A 206 23.46 -14.35 2.45
N ARG A 207 23.51 -13.15 1.89
CA ARG A 207 24.68 -12.27 1.97
C ARG A 207 24.33 -11.14 2.92
N GLY A 208 25.26 -10.79 3.82
CA GLY A 208 25.10 -9.63 4.68
C GLY A 208 24.80 -8.39 3.82
N LEU A 209 23.57 -7.89 3.90
CA LEU A 209 23.17 -6.72 3.14
C LEU A 209 23.82 -5.48 3.76
N PRO A 210 24.45 -4.60 2.96
CA PRO A 210 24.88 -3.30 3.46
C PRO A 210 23.68 -2.49 3.93
N HIS A 211 23.89 -1.59 4.89
CA HIS A 211 22.83 -0.70 5.37
C HIS A 211 22.37 0.22 4.22
N VAL A 212 21.12 0.05 3.76
CA VAL A 212 20.56 0.86 2.67
C VAL A 212 19.78 2.03 3.25
N THR A 213 20.27 3.26 3.05
CA THR A 213 19.63 4.50 3.53
C THR A 213 18.63 5.10 2.54
N ASP A 214 18.72 4.74 1.26
CA ASP A 214 17.99 5.40 0.17
C ASP A 214 16.57 4.83 -0.07
N VAL A 215 16.18 3.81 0.69
CA VAL A 215 14.89 3.14 0.53
C VAL A 215 13.89 3.66 1.55
N ASP A 216 12.74 4.18 1.08
CA ASP A 216 11.64 4.57 1.96
C ASP A 216 10.87 3.33 2.45
N PHE A 217 11.38 2.74 3.53
CA PHE A 217 10.75 1.60 4.21
C PHE A 217 9.32 1.91 4.69
N THR A 218 8.92 3.18 4.84
CA THR A 218 7.54 3.53 5.23
C THR A 218 6.53 3.10 4.17
N VAL A 219 6.91 3.23 2.90
CA VAL A 219 6.06 2.82 1.77
C VAL A 219 6.04 1.29 1.68
N MET A 220 7.20 0.64 1.82
CA MET A 220 7.29 -0.82 1.75
C MET A 220 6.54 -1.52 2.88
N VAL A 221 6.61 -0.98 4.11
CA VAL A 221 5.82 -1.49 5.25
C VAL A 221 4.31 -1.30 5.00
N GLY A 222 3.93 -0.20 4.33
CA GLY A 222 2.55 0.04 3.92
C GLY A 222 2.04 -1.01 2.94
N SER A 223 2.87 -1.40 1.96
CA SER A 223 2.56 -2.47 1.00
C SER A 223 2.58 -3.85 1.62
N HIS A 224 3.51 -4.15 2.54
CA HIS A 224 3.58 -5.44 3.24
C HIS A 224 2.44 -5.65 4.25
N SER A 225 1.94 -4.57 4.86
CA SER A 225 0.80 -4.69 5.78
C SER A 225 -0.48 -5.14 5.07
N PHE A 226 -0.55 -5.02 3.74
CA PHE A 226 -1.67 -5.42 2.89
C PHE A 226 -1.38 -6.77 2.25
#